data_AF-A0A972K5K2-F1
#
_entry.id   AF-A0A972K5K2-F1
#
_cell.length_a   1.000
_cell.length_b   1.000
_cell.length_c   1.000
_cell.angle_alpha   90.00
_cell.angle_beta   90.00
_cell.angle_gamma   90.00
#
_symmetry.space_group_name_H-M   'P 1'
#
loop_
_entity.id
_entity.type
_entity.pdbx_description
1 polymer ?
#
loop_
_entity_poly.entity_id
_entity_poly.type
_entity_poly.pdbx_seq_one_letter_code
_entity_poly.pdbx_strand_id
1 'polypeptide(L)' 'MAVFKCEKCGATKEGRCKPKKCPSCGETGTMKKES' A
#
# COMPACT_ATOMS: atom_id res chain seq x y z
N MET A 1 -4.18 -12.71 -4.49
CA MET A 1 -3.92 -11.52 -3.65
C MET A 1 -3.00 -10.60 -4.43
N ALA A 2 -3.11 -9.29 -4.24
CA ALA A 2 -2.23 -8.31 -4.87
C ALA A 2 -1.28 -7.73 -3.81
N VAL A 3 -0.02 -7.49 -4.18
CA VAL A 3 0.90 -6.74 -3.35
C VAL A 3 0.65 -5.25 -3.62
N PHE A 4 0.62 -4.44 -2.57
CA PHE A 4 0.48 -3.00 -2.67
C PHE A 4 1.70 -2.33 -2.04
N LYS A 5 2.42 -1.52 -2.80
CA LYS A 5 3.57 -0.75 -2.34
C LYS A 5 3.20 0.71 -2.09
N CYS A 6 3.57 1.22 -0.93
CA CYS A 6 3.48 2.62 -0.60
C CYS A 6 4.51 3.42 -1.40
N GLU A 7 4.08 4.39 -2.19
CA GLU A 7 4.99 5.26 -2.94
C GLU A 7 5.71 6.31 -2.07
N LYS A 8 5.24 6.54 -0.83
CA LYS A 8 5.86 7.50 0.11
C LYS A 8 6.96 6.90 0.95
N CYS A 9 6.71 5.74 1.56
CA CYS A 9 7.66 5.10 2.49
C CYS A 9 8.23 3.77 1.98
N GLY A 10 7.78 3.28 0.81
CA GLY A 10 8.24 2.00 0.24
C GLY A 10 7.65 0.74 0.88
N ALA A 11 6.84 0.86 1.94
CA ALA A 11 6.24 -0.30 2.61
C ALA A 11 5.29 -1.08 1.69
N THR A 12 5.42 -2.40 1.68
CA THR A 12 4.55 -3.30 0.92
C THR A 12 3.51 -3.96 1.82
N LYS A 13 2.32 -4.20 1.29
CA LYS A 13 1.24 -4.92 1.96
C LYS A 13 0.51 -5.80 0.96
N GLU A 14 0.44 -7.09 1.24
CA GLU A 14 -0.37 -8.03 0.48
C GLU A 14 -1.84 -8.00 0.92
N GLY A 15 -2.76 -8.15 -0.03
CA GLY A 15 -4.18 -8.24 0.28
C GLY A 15 -5.05 -8.41 -0.95
N ARG A 16 -6.33 -8.69 -0.73
CA ARG A 16 -7.33 -8.73 -1.82
C ARG A 16 -7.73 -7.32 -2.28
N CYS A 17 -7.75 -6.37 -1.36
CA CYS A 17 -8.22 -5.00 -1.60
C CYS A 17 -7.10 -3.98 -1.35
N LYS A 18 -7.10 -2.90 -2.14
CA LYS A 18 -6.17 -1.78 -2.00
C LYS A 18 -6.36 -1.10 -0.63
N PRO A 19 -5.33 -0.96 0.21
CA PRO A 19 -5.46 -0.27 1.48
C PRO A 19 -5.68 1.23 1.27
N LYS A 20 -6.62 1.83 2.01
CA LYS A 20 -6.88 3.28 1.97
C LYS A 20 -5.76 4.10 2.61
N LYS A 21 -5.20 3.57 3.71
CA LYS A 21 -4.10 4.16 4.47
C LYS A 21 -2.89 3.23 4.44
N CYS A 22 -1.70 3.81 4.32
CA CYS A 22 -0.47 3.07 4.52
C CYS A 22 -0.36 2.67 6.00
N PRO A 23 -0.17 1.37 6.32
CA PRO A 23 -0.02 0.93 7.71
C PRO A 23 1.30 1.36 8.36
N SER A 24 2.29 1.76 7.57
CA SER A 24 3.64 2.12 8.05
C SER A 24 3.76 3.62 8.29
N CYS A 25 3.37 4.46 7.32
CA CYS A 25 3.52 5.91 7.43
C CYS A 25 2.20 6.66 7.68
N GLY A 26 1.05 5.98 7.72
CA GLY A 26 -0.26 6.58 8.01
C GLY A 26 -0.91 7.37 6.87
N GLU A 27 -0.14 7.70 5.83
CA GLU A 27 -0.60 8.45 4.65
C GLU A 27 -1.73 7.75 3.90
N THR A 28 -2.69 8.54 3.42
CA THR A 28 -3.84 8.05 2.64
C THR A 28 -3.56 8.08 1.15
N GLY A 29 -4.03 7.06 0.42
CA GLY A 29 -4.00 7.06 -1.05
C GLY A 29 -2.64 6.77 -1.70
N THR A 30 -1.61 6.47 -0.91
CA THR A 30 -0.23 6.26 -1.36
C THR A 30 0.11 4.81 -1.70
N MET A 31 -0.76 3.87 -1.35
CA MET A 31 -0.58 2.46 -1.70
C MET A 31 -0.86 2.31 -3.20
N LYS A 32 0.02 1.69 -3.98
CA LYS A 32 -0.19 1.33 -5.39
C LYS A 32 -0.02 -0.16 -5.57
N LYS A 33 -0.77 -0.78 -6.47
CA LYS A 33 -0.60 -2.21 -6.75
C LYS A 33 0.81 -2.42 -7.33
N GLU A 34 1.59 -3.28 -6.70
CA GLU A 34 2.85 -3.76 -7.23
C GLU A 34 2.49 -4.84 -8.26
N SER A 35 2.81 -4.54 -9.52
CA SER A 35 2.43 -5.29 -10.72
C SER A 35 3.08 -6.66 -10.77
#